data_AF-A0A2I1FJN9-F1
#
_entry.id   AF-A0A2I1FJN9-F1
#
_cell.length_a   1.000
_cell.length_b   1.000
_cell.length_c   1.000
_cell.angle_alpha   90.00
_cell.angle_beta   90.00
_cell.angle_gamma   90.00
#
_symmetry.space_group_name_H-M   'P 1'
#
loop_
_entity.id
_entity.type
_entity.pdbx_description
1 polymer ?
#
loop_
_entity_poly.entity_id
_entity_poly.type
_entity_poly.pdbx_seq_one_letter_code
_entity_poly.pdbx_strand_id
1 'polypeptide(L)'
;LGVIFWELTSRSSPFDGLEDDYITFKILSGVREEPVPNTNVKFTRLYRKCWEQEPDERPNISEVNETLNMIDSENDTMDTASCFKGSEESKKTEFRHSCQIDLNKLCRKL
;
A
#
# COMPACT_ATOMS: atom_id res chain seq x y z
N LEU A 1 -3.05 2.61 11.30
CA LEU A 1 -4.39 2.09 10.98
C LEU A 1 -4.42 1.31 9.67
N GLY A 2 -3.71 1.73 8.61
CA GLY A 2 -3.77 1.05 7.30
C GLY A 2 -3.55 -0.46 7.36
N VAL A 3 -2.47 -0.92 8.01
CA VAL A 3 -2.16 -2.35 8.19
C VAL A 3 -3.31 -3.11 8.88
N ILE A 4 -3.83 -2.58 9.99
CA ILE A 4 -4.93 -3.21 10.75
C ILE A 4 -6.18 -3.38 9.86
N PHE A 5 -6.54 -2.34 9.11
CA PHE A 5 -7.69 -2.42 8.20
C PHE A 5 -7.47 -3.43 7.08
N TRP A 6 -6.25 -3.51 6.55
CA TRP A 6 -5.89 -4.55 5.59
C TRP A 6 -6.01 -5.95 6.20
N GLU A 7 -5.44 -6.18 7.40
CA GLU A 7 -5.52 -7.47 8.13
C GLU A 7 -6.96 -7.93 8.35
N LEU A 8 -7.87 -7.02 8.71
CA LEU A 8 -9.29 -7.33 8.89
C LEU A 8 -9.95 -7.83 7.59
N THR A 9 -9.54 -7.28 6.45
CA THR A 9 -10.10 -7.67 5.14
C THR A 9 -9.44 -8.92 4.58
N SER A 10 -8.12 -9.06 4.71
CA SER A 10 -7.35 -10.18 4.18
C SER A 10 -7.42 -11.43 5.06
N ARG A 11 -7.74 -11.25 6.35
CA ARG A 11 -7.63 -12.28 7.39
C ARG A 11 -6.25 -12.96 7.39
N SER A 12 -5.22 -12.21 7.02
CA SER A 12 -3.85 -12.69 6.79
C SER A 12 -2.85 -11.83 7.55
N SER A 13 -1.69 -12.40 7.87
CA SER A 13 -0.59 -11.64 8.49
C SER A 13 0.05 -10.70 7.47
N PRO A 14 0.37 -9.46 7.83
CA PRO A 14 1.02 -8.52 6.93
C PRO A 14 2.43 -9.02 6.60
N PHE A 15 2.80 -8.94 5.32
CA PHE A 15 4.09 -9.42 4.83
C PHE A 15 4.42 -10.88 5.20
N ASP A 16 3.40 -11.75 5.22
CA ASP A 16 3.55 -13.16 5.60
C ASP A 16 4.75 -13.85 4.91
N GLY A 17 5.53 -14.58 5.71
CA GLY A 17 6.73 -15.31 5.27
C GLY A 17 7.97 -14.46 5.00
N LEU A 18 7.99 -13.17 5.35
CA LEU A 18 9.16 -12.29 5.20
C LEU A 18 9.83 -12.00 6.55
N GLU A 19 11.17 -11.88 6.53
CA GLU A 19 11.96 -11.44 7.70
C GLU A 19 11.85 -9.92 7.92
N ASP A 20 11.96 -9.48 9.17
CA ASP A 20 11.78 -8.08 9.60
C ASP A 20 12.64 -7.07 8.81
N ASP A 21 13.89 -7.41 8.53
CA ASP A 21 14.81 -6.55 7.76
C ASP A 21 14.30 -6.34 6.32
N TYR A 22 13.76 -7.41 5.71
CA TYR A 22 13.22 -7.34 4.37
C TYR A 22 11.87 -6.60 4.32
N ILE A 23 11.04 -6.74 5.36
CA ILE A 23 9.82 -5.96 5.55
C ILE A 23 10.16 -4.47 5.62
N THR A 24 11.15 -4.10 6.44
CA THR A 24 11.62 -2.71 6.58
C THR A 24 12.07 -2.16 5.23
N PHE A 25 12.87 -2.91 4.46
CA PHE A 25 13.32 -2.49 3.14
C PHE A 25 12.17 -2.30 2.15
N LYS A 26 11.19 -3.22 2.14
CA LYS A 26 9.99 -3.11 1.31
C LYS A 26 9.18 -1.86 1.65
N ILE A 27 8.93 -1.62 2.94
CA ILE A 27 8.17 -0.46 3.41
C ILE A 27 8.86 0.84 3.01
N LEU A 28 10.19 0.94 3.21
CA LEU A 28 10.99 2.10 2.80
C LEU A 28 11.01 2.31 1.29
N SER A 29 10.87 1.24 0.51
CA SER A 29 10.76 1.28 -0.96
C SER A 29 9.34 1.59 -1.46
N GLY A 30 8.40 1.85 -0.56
CA GLY A 30 7.00 2.15 -0.90
C GLY A 30 6.15 0.91 -1.21
N VAL A 31 6.67 -0.30 -1.00
CA VAL A 31 5.87 -1.53 -1.15
C VAL A 31 4.88 -1.64 0.01
N ARG A 32 3.65 -1.99 -0.33
CA ARG A 32 2.54 -2.28 0.58
C ARG A 32 1.83 -3.53 0.11
N GLU A 33 0.93 -4.03 0.92
CA GLU A 33 0.10 -5.18 0.63
C GLU A 33 -0.89 -4.91 -0.50
N GLU A 34 -1.20 -5.94 -1.28
CA GLU A 34 -2.14 -5.83 -2.38
C GLU A 34 -3.58 -5.68 -1.87
N PRO A 35 -4.43 -4.89 -2.55
CA PRO A 35 -5.83 -4.77 -2.18
C PRO A 35 -6.55 -6.12 -2.21
N VAL A 36 -7.33 -6.39 -1.17
CA VAL A 36 -8.09 -7.63 -1.06
C VAL A 36 -9.30 -7.60 -2.00
N PRO A 37 -9.45 -8.56 -2.93
CA PRO A 37 -10.59 -8.63 -3.84
C PRO A 37 -11.93 -8.61 -3.08
N ASN A 38 -12.96 -8.04 -3.70
CA ASN A 38 -14.31 -7.91 -3.13
C ASN A 38 -14.40 -7.04 -1.86
N THR A 39 -13.36 -6.29 -1.51
CA THR A 39 -13.41 -5.26 -0.47
C THR A 39 -14.02 -3.99 -1.04
N ASN A 40 -14.91 -3.32 -0.29
CA ASN A 40 -15.51 -2.05 -0.68
C ASN A 40 -14.41 -1.04 -1.10
N VAL A 41 -14.55 -0.45 -2.29
CA VAL A 41 -13.51 0.42 -2.88
C VAL A 41 -13.21 1.64 -2.01
N LYS A 42 -14.21 2.21 -1.33
CA LYS A 42 -14.02 3.34 -0.40
C LYS A 42 -13.20 2.89 0.82
N PHE A 43 -13.45 1.69 1.33
CA PHE A 43 -12.66 1.11 2.42
C PHE A 43 -11.21 0.82 1.99
N THR A 44 -11.04 0.27 0.79
CA THR A 44 -9.72 0.07 0.17
C THR A 44 -8.93 1.36 0.04
N ARG A 45 -9.56 2.42 -0.44
CA ARG A 45 -8.94 3.74 -0.54
C ARG A 45 -8.57 4.30 0.84
N LEU A 46 -9.43 4.10 1.84
CA LEU A 46 -9.20 4.57 3.20
C LEU A 46 -7.97 3.93 3.82
N TYR A 47 -7.86 2.59 3.82
CA TYR A 47 -6.70 1.96 4.45
C TYR A 47 -5.40 2.24 3.69
N ARG A 48 -5.47 2.43 2.37
CA ARG A 48 -4.32 2.90 1.59
C ARG A 48 -3.86 4.29 1.99
N LYS A 49 -4.79 5.22 2.18
CA LYS A 49 -4.45 6.57 2.65
C LYS A 49 -3.82 6.54 4.07
N CYS A 50 -4.26 5.59 4.91
CA CYS A 50 -3.76 5.45 6.28
C CYS A 50 -2.31 4.94 6.40
N TRP A 51 -1.68 4.49 5.32
CA TRP A 51 -0.29 4.01 5.31
C TRP A 51 0.59 4.69 4.26
N GLU A 52 0.19 5.89 3.82
CA GLU A 52 0.99 6.71 2.90
C GLU A 52 2.40 6.95 3.45
N GLN A 53 3.35 7.04 2.53
CA GLN A 53 4.76 7.13 2.88
C GLN A 53 5.05 8.45 3.63
N GLU A 54 4.55 9.56 3.10
CA GLU A 54 4.68 10.87 3.71
C GLU A 54 3.66 11.02 4.86
N PRO A 55 4.10 11.32 6.10
CA PRO A 55 3.22 11.35 7.27
C PRO A 55 2.07 12.36 7.15
N ASP A 56 2.31 13.51 6.53
CA ASP A 56 1.33 14.59 6.39
C ASP A 56 0.20 14.25 5.39
N GLU A 57 0.39 13.23 4.56
CA GLU A 57 -0.65 12.74 3.63
C GLU A 57 -1.62 11.76 4.31
N ARG A 58 -1.28 11.29 5.51
CA ARG A 58 -2.12 10.37 6.27
C ARG A 58 -3.29 11.13 6.90
N PRO A 59 -4.51 10.57 6.85
CA PRO A 59 -5.66 11.18 7.48
C PRO A 59 -5.50 11.16 9.00
N ASN A 60 -5.97 12.22 9.65
CA ASN A 60 -6.14 12.21 11.10
C ASN A 60 -7.34 11.34 11.50
N ILE A 61 -7.48 11.04 12.79
CA ILE A 61 -8.52 10.12 13.28
C ILE A 61 -9.96 10.62 13.02
N SER A 62 -10.19 11.93 12.98
CA SER A 62 -11.51 12.50 12.64
C SER A 62 -11.86 12.16 11.19
N GLU A 63 -10.94 12.41 10.26
CA GLU A 63 -11.13 12.11 8.83
C GLU A 63 -11.35 10.61 8.57
N VAL A 64 -10.65 9.75 9.32
CA VAL A 64 -10.85 8.29 9.26
C VAL A 64 -12.27 7.93 9.70
N ASN A 65 -12.71 8.44 10.85
CA ASN A 65 -14.05 8.16 11.39
C ASN A 65 -15.16 8.68 10.47
N GLU A 66 -15.00 9.90 9.94
CA GLU A 66 -15.92 10.47 8.96
C GLU A 66 -16.01 9.59 7.71
N THR A 67 -14.86 9.16 7.17
CA THR A 67 -14.84 8.27 6.00
C THR A 67 -15.52 6.94 6.30
N LEU A 68 -15.27 6.34 7.47
CA LEU A 68 -15.92 5.09 7.90
C LEU A 68 -17.44 5.23 7.98
N ASN A 69 -17.94 6.32 8.57
CA ASN A 69 -19.37 6.58 8.67
C ASN A 69 -20.04 6.78 7.30
N MET A 70 -19.28 7.20 6.28
CA MET A 70 -19.77 7.34 4.91
C MET A 70 -19.78 6.03 4.10
N ILE A 71 -19.22 4.93 4.63
CA ILE A 71 -19.11 3.67 3.89
C ILE A 71 -20.44 2.87 3.85
N ASP A 72 -21.45 3.27 4.62
CA ASP A 72 -22.70 2.51 4.79
C ASP A 72 -23.93 3.05 4.01
N SER A 73 -23.87 3.14 2.67
CA SER A 73 -25.11 3.42 1.91
C SER A 73 -25.29 2.71 0.58
N GLU A 74 -24.23 2.29 -0.12
CA GLU A 74 -24.36 1.61 -1.41
C GLU A 74 -23.25 0.57 -1.53
N ASN A 75 -23.65 -0.70 -1.72
CA ASN A 75 -22.72 -1.78 -2.04
C ASN A 75 -22.22 -1.58 -3.49
N ASP A 76 -21.29 -0.66 -3.69
CA ASP A 76 -20.53 -0.55 -4.93
C ASP A 76 -19.50 -1.68 -4.98
N THR A 77 -19.97 -2.92 -5.05
CA THR A 77 -19.18 -4.04 -5.56
C THR A 77 -19.12 -3.88 -7.06
N MET A 78 -18.28 -2.96 -7.54
CA MET A 78 -18.00 -2.91 -8.98
C MET A 78 -16.98 -3.99 -9.31
N ASP A 79 -17.49 -5.16 -9.68
CA ASP A 79 -16.74 -6.15 -10.44
C ASP A 79 -16.51 -5.57 -11.84
N THR A 80 -15.36 -4.96 -12.08
CA THR A 80 -14.79 -4.91 -13.44
C THR A 80 -13.28 -4.92 -13.36
N ALA A 81 -12.72 -5.98 -13.93
CA ALA A 81 -11.35 -6.07 -14.37
C ALA A 81 -10.92 -4.78 -15.12
N SER A 82 -9.97 -4.05 -14.56
CA SER A 82 -9.01 -3.34 -15.38
C SER A 82 -7.60 -3.56 -14.82
N CYS A 83 -6.93 -4.50 -15.48
CA CYS A 83 -5.49 -4.52 -15.63
C CYS A 83 -5.05 -3.11 -16.03
N PHE A 84 -4.18 -2.48 -15.25
CA PHE A 84 -3.38 -1.37 -15.77
C PHE A 84 -2.71 -1.89 -17.04
N LYS A 85 -3.11 -1.37 -18.20
CA LYS A 85 -2.35 -1.62 -19.42
C LYS A 85 -0.94 -1.11 -19.16
N GLY A 86 -0.02 -2.05 -18.94
CA GLY A 86 1.37 -1.82 -19.19
C GLY A 86 1.48 -1.33 -20.62
N SER A 87 1.88 -0.08 -20.79
CA SER A 87 2.57 0.30 -22.01
C SER A 87 3.92 -0.38 -21.94
N GLU A 88 4.06 -1.49 -22.66
CA GLU A 88 5.37 -1.98 -23.06
C GLU A 88 6.04 -0.89 -23.89
N GLU A 89 7.17 -0.38 -23.39
CA GLU A 89 8.24 0.02 -24.29
C GLU A 89 9.55 -0.58 -23.77
N SER A 90 10.00 -1.60 -24.51
CA SER A 90 11.22 -2.34 -24.28
C SER A 90 12.44 -1.42 -24.39
N LYS A 91 13.19 -1.26 -23.29
CA LYS A 91 14.63 -1.01 -23.35
C LYS A 91 15.34 -2.05 -22.50
N LYS A 92 15.80 -3.09 -23.19
CA LYS A 92 16.69 -4.13 -22.70
C LYS A 92 17.94 -3.48 -22.11
N THR A 93 18.12 -3.58 -20.79
CA THR A 93 19.44 -3.35 -20.19
C THR A 93 19.65 -4.36 -19.07
N GLU A 94 20.85 -4.92 -19.05
CA GLU A 94 21.28 -6.13 -18.35
C GLU A 94 21.14 -6.03 -16.83
N PHE A 95 20.71 -7.14 -16.21
CA PHE A 95 20.62 -7.31 -14.77
C PHE A 95 22.04 -7.48 -14.19
N ARG A 96 22.70 -6.37 -13.83
CA ARG A 96 23.83 -6.43 -12.90
C ARG A 96 23.29 -6.59 -11.48
N HIS A 97 23.64 -7.71 -10.85
CA HIS A 97 23.60 -7.83 -9.39
C HIS A 97 24.48 -6.74 -8.78
N SER A 98 23.88 -5.66 -8.27
CA SER A 98 24.49 -4.78 -7.28
C SER A 98 23.50 -3.71 -6.85
N CYS A 99 22.99 -3.81 -5.63
CA CYS A 99 22.47 -2.64 -4.93
C CYS A 99 23.11 -2.58 -3.55
N GLN A 100 24.29 -1.96 -3.47
CA GLN A 100 24.60 -1.17 -2.28
C GLN A 100 23.59 -0.02 -2.21
N ILE A 101 22.86 0.08 -1.11
CA ILE A 101 22.03 1.24 -0.79
C ILE A 101 22.95 2.26 -0.13
N ASP A 102 23.04 3.47 -0.70
CA ASP A 102 23.78 4.58 -0.10
C ASP A 102 23.01 5.14 1.10
N LEU A 103 23.48 4.80 2.30
CA LEU A 103 22.93 5.27 3.58
C LEU A 103 22.89 6.82 3.67
N ASN A 104 23.70 7.55 2.90
CA ASN A 104 23.70 9.01 2.90
C ASN A 104 22.41 9.62 2.32
N LYS A 105 21.63 8.85 1.55
CA LYS A 105 20.33 9.30 1.03
C LYS A 105 19.21 9.17 2.07
N LEU A 106 19.39 8.29 3.06
CA LEU A 106 18.44 8.08 4.16
C LEU A 106 18.54 9.22 5.20
N CYS A 107 19.75 9.72 5.47
CA CYS A 107 19.98 10.80 6.44
C CYS A 107 19.52 12.20 6.00
N ARG A 108 19.09 12.40 4.74
CA ARG A 108 18.57 13.70 4.28
C ARG A 108 17.05 13.84 4.41
N LYS A 109 16.36 12.80 4.89
CA LYS A 109 14.91 12.78 5.12
C LYS A 109 14.54 12.55 6.59
N LEU A 110 15.51 12.62 7.51
CA LEU A 110 15.32 12.73 8.96
C LEU A 110 15.80 14.12 9.40
#